data_AF-A0A3D4LJF2-F1
#
_entry.id   AF-A0A3D4LJF2-F1
#
_cell.length_a   1.000
_cell.length_b   1.000
_cell.length_c   1.000
_cell.angle_alpha   90.00
_cell.angle_beta   90.00
_cell.angle_gamma   90.00
#
_symmetry.space_group_name_H-M   'P 1'
#
loop_
_entity.id
_entity.type
_entity.pdbx_description
1 polymer ?
#
loop_
_entity_poly.entity_id
_entity_poly.type
_entity_poly.pdbx_seq_one_letter_code
_entity_poly.pdbx_strand_id
1 'polypeptide(L)'
;FTPIEQYQNFLYLIGSVFAPMISVLIADFFILKKDNIKKSVDATNFIIWLIGFLIYRVLLNINLAIGSTIPVMIITVIICVIADKVRK
;
A
#
# COMPACT_ATOMS: atom_id res chain seq x y z
N PHE A 1 24.74 4.51 -15.34
CA PHE A 1 23.65 3.55 -15.16
C PHE A 1 24.18 2.16 -15.42
N THR A 2 24.32 1.35 -14.39
CA THR A 2 24.64 -0.07 -14.55
C THR A 2 23.33 -0.85 -14.73
N PRO A 3 23.33 -2.00 -15.43
CA PRO A 3 22.11 -2.80 -15.63
C PRO A 3 21.42 -3.19 -14.32
N ILE A 4 22.19 -3.33 -13.24
CA ILE A 4 21.70 -3.74 -11.92
C ILE A 4 20.86 -2.65 -11.24
N GLU A 5 21.22 -1.37 -11.43
CA GLU A 5 20.47 -0.24 -10.88
C GLU A 5 19.08 -0.13 -11.54
N GLN A 6 19.00 -0.38 -12.85
CA GLN A 6 17.71 -0.39 -13.56
C GLN A 6 16.80 -1.51 -13.06
N TYR A 7 17.37 -2.70 -12.85
CA TYR A 7 16.64 -3.83 -12.29
C TYR A 7 16.14 -3.55 -10.86
N GLN A 8 16.99 -2.98 -10.00
CA GLN A 8 16.60 -2.60 -8.64
C GLN A 8 15.48 -1.54 -8.65
N ASN A 9 15.58 -0.53 -9.50
CA ASN A 9 14.54 0.49 -9.64
C ASN A 9 13.21 -0.11 -10.12
N PHE A 10 13.25 -1.10 -11.01
CA PHE A 10 12.08 -1.85 -11.43
C PHE A 10 11.46 -2.63 -10.26
N LEU A 11 12.28 -3.33 -9.47
CA LEU A 11 11.81 -4.07 -8.29
C LEU A 11 11.15 -3.13 -7.25
N TYR A 12 11.72 -1.96 -7.03
CA TYR A 12 11.14 -0.95 -6.15
C TYR A 12 9.84 -0.35 -6.71
N LEU A 13 9.73 -0.21 -8.02
CA LEU A 13 8.50 0.26 -8.67
C LEU A 13 7.37 -0.75 -8.49
N ILE A 14 7.60 -2.03 -8.82
CA ILE A 14 6.57 -3.06 -8.62
C ILE A 14 6.25 -3.26 -7.14
N GLY A 15 7.26 -3.19 -6.26
CA GLY A 15 7.08 -3.27 -4.80
C GLY A 15 6.19 -2.14 -4.26
N SER A 16 6.39 -0.92 -4.76
CA SER A 16 5.57 0.24 -4.38
C SER A 16 4.10 0.12 -4.78
N VAL A 17 3.78 -0.68 -5.81
CA VAL A 17 2.41 -0.95 -6.26
C VAL A 17 1.78 -2.09 -5.46
N PHE A 18 2.49 -3.21 -5.31
CA PHE A 18 1.95 -4.42 -4.70
C PHE A 18 1.85 -4.37 -3.17
N ALA A 19 2.80 -3.74 -2.48
CA ALA A 19 2.78 -3.64 -1.01
C ALA A 19 1.51 -2.92 -0.48
N PRO A 20 1.15 -1.71 -0.94
CA PRO A 20 -0.08 -1.06 -0.52
C PRO A 20 -1.33 -1.80 -1.00
N MET A 21 -1.28 -2.49 -2.15
CA MET A 21 -2.41 -3.28 -2.64
C MET A 21 -2.74 -4.44 -1.69
N ILE A 22 -1.72 -5.20 -1.27
CA ILE A 22 -1.85 -6.28 -0.28
C ILE A 22 -2.33 -5.72 1.06
N SER A 23 -1.85 -4.54 1.45
CA SER A 23 -2.23 -3.89 2.71
C SER A 23 -3.72 -3.56 2.76
N VAL A 24 -4.25 -2.99 1.69
CA VAL A 24 -5.68 -2.70 1.56
C VAL A 24 -6.49 -4.00 1.56
N LEU A 25 -6.03 -5.04 0.84
CA LEU A 25 -6.69 -6.34 0.82
C LEU A 25 -6.74 -7.00 2.21
N ILE A 26 -5.64 -6.94 2.97
CA ILE A 26 -5.60 -7.42 4.35
C ILE A 26 -6.56 -6.63 5.24
N ALA A 27 -6.56 -5.30 5.13
CA ALA A 27 -7.45 -4.45 5.93
C ALA A 27 -8.92 -4.73 5.65
N ASP A 28 -9.31 -4.79 4.37
CA ASP A 28 -10.70 -5.03 3.97
C ASP A 28 -11.18 -6.43 4.39
N PHE A 29 -10.37 -7.46 4.16
CA PHE A 29 -10.77 -8.86 4.38
C PHE A 29 -10.70 -9.27 5.86
N PHE A 30 -9.57 -9.00 6.53
CA PHE A 30 -9.36 -9.47 7.90
C PHE A 30 -9.89 -8.50 8.96
N ILE A 31 -9.73 -7.19 8.77
CA ILE A 31 -10.07 -6.19 9.79
C ILE A 31 -11.50 -5.70 9.64
N LEU A 32 -11.84 -5.16 8.47
CA LEU A 32 -13.13 -4.54 8.21
C LEU A 32 -14.22 -5.57 7.87
N LYS A 33 -13.82 -6.80 7.49
CA LYS A 33 -14.70 -7.93 7.12
C LYS A 33 -15.81 -7.50 6.16
N LYS A 34 -15.43 -6.71 5.16
CA LYS A 34 -16.37 -6.17 4.17
C LYS A 34 -16.80 -7.27 3.21
N ASP A 35 -18.11 -7.56 3.14
CA ASP A 35 -18.72 -8.41 2.11
C ASP A 35 -18.85 -7.67 0.76
N ASN A 36 -17.74 -7.09 0.28
CA ASN A 36 -17.70 -6.28 -0.93
C ASN A 36 -17.65 -7.11 -2.23
N ILE A 37 -18.13 -8.36 -2.21
CA ILE A 37 -18.16 -9.28 -3.37
C ILE A 37 -18.94 -8.67 -4.57
N LYS A 38 -19.81 -7.68 -4.32
CA LYS A 38 -20.67 -7.05 -5.36
C LYS A 38 -20.18 -5.70 -5.92
N LYS A 39 -19.11 -5.09 -5.42
CA LYS A 39 -18.60 -3.79 -5.94
C LYS A 39 -17.28 -3.98 -6.68
N SER A 40 -17.28 -3.61 -7.96
CA SER A 40 -16.13 -3.78 -8.86
C SER A 40 -14.89 -2.98 -8.43
N VAL A 41 -15.05 -1.76 -7.88
CA VAL A 41 -13.96 -0.92 -7.36
C VAL A 41 -14.51 -0.02 -6.26
N ASP A 42 -13.91 -0.04 -5.06
CA ASP A 42 -14.16 1.00 -4.05
C ASP A 42 -13.18 2.15 -4.28
N ALA A 43 -13.71 3.30 -4.74
CA ALA A 43 -12.91 4.49 -5.02
C ALA A 43 -12.11 4.96 -3.81
N THR A 44 -12.63 4.75 -2.59
CA THR A 44 -11.92 5.06 -1.34
C THR A 44 -10.65 4.20 -1.22
N ASN A 45 -10.77 2.89 -1.44
CA ASN A 45 -9.65 1.96 -1.33
C ASN A 45 -8.61 2.19 -2.43
N PHE A 46 -9.06 2.61 -3.63
CA PHE A 46 -8.16 3.03 -4.70
C PHE A 46 -7.34 4.29 -4.32
N ILE A 47 -7.97 5.29 -3.71
CA ILE A 47 -7.26 6.49 -3.23
C ILE A 47 -6.25 6.11 -2.13
N ILE A 48 -6.63 5.24 -1.19
CA ILE A 48 -5.75 4.80 -0.10
C ILE A 48 -4.57 4.00 -0.64
N TRP A 49 -4.79 3.16 -1.64
CA TRP A 49 -3.72 2.48 -2.36
C TRP A 49 -2.75 3.48 -3.01
N LEU A 50 -3.26 4.53 -3.65
CA LEU A 50 -2.45 5.57 -4.30
C LEU A 50 -1.62 6.36 -3.26
N ILE A 51 -2.21 6.67 -2.10
CA ILE A 51 -1.49 7.26 -0.97
C ILE A 51 -0.38 6.32 -0.48
N GLY A 52 -0.68 5.03 -0.29
CA GLY A 52 0.31 4.03 0.10
C GLY A 52 1.47 3.88 -0.90
N PHE A 53 1.17 3.99 -2.20
CA PHE A 53 2.18 4.01 -3.27
C PHE A 53 3.12 5.21 -3.13
N LEU A 54 2.58 6.41 -2.92
CA LEU A 54 3.39 7.62 -2.70
C LEU A 54 4.24 7.51 -1.43
N ILE A 55 3.67 7.00 -0.34
CA ILE A 55 4.40 6.78 0.92
C ILE A 55 5.56 5.81 0.69
N TYR A 56 5.36 4.72 -0.04
CA TYR A 56 6.43 3.77 -0.37
C TYR A 56 7.57 4.45 -1.13
N ARG A 57 7.24 5.28 -2.14
CA ARG A 57 8.23 6.02 -2.92
C ARG A 57 9.04 6.99 -2.06
N VAL A 58 8.40 7.66 -1.09
CA VAL A 58 9.10 8.52 -0.13
C VAL A 58 9.98 7.68 0.80
N LEU A 59 9.44 6.59 1.36
CA LEU A 59 10.18 5.74 2.31
C LEU A 59 11.38 5.03 1.71
N LEU A 60 11.40 4.75 0.40
CA LEU A 60 12.58 4.22 -0.30
C LEU A 60 13.78 5.17 -0.25
N ASN A 61 13.54 6.49 -0.14
CA ASN A 61 14.61 7.47 0.00
C ASN A 61 15.12 7.60 1.45
N ILE A 62 14.42 6.98 2.41
CA ILE A 62 14.81 6.96 3.81
C ILE A 62 15.47 5.61 4.09
N ASN A 63 16.74 5.62 4.48
CA ASN A 63 17.46 4.39 4.83
C ASN A 63 16.91 3.78 6.14
N LEU A 64 15.86 2.98 6.03
CA LEU A 64 15.30 2.23 7.17
C LEU A 64 15.99 0.87 7.30
N ALA A 65 16.44 0.56 8.52
CA ALA A 65 17.10 -0.71 8.85
C ALA A 65 16.24 -1.96 8.59
N ILE A 66 14.91 -1.82 8.57
CA ILE A 66 13.93 -2.90 8.43
C ILE A 66 13.35 -2.97 7.00
N GLY A 67 13.84 -2.12 6.09
CA GLY A 67 13.28 -1.92 4.76
C GLY A 67 11.99 -1.10 4.74
N SER A 68 11.63 -0.56 3.58
CA SER A 68 10.47 0.35 3.40
C SER A 68 9.12 -0.38 3.37
N THR A 69 9.09 -1.67 3.04
CA THR A 69 7.85 -2.42 2.81
C THR A 69 6.99 -2.60 4.07
N ILE A 70 7.59 -3.03 5.19
CA ILE A 70 6.83 -3.29 6.43
C ILE A 70 6.16 -2.00 6.97
N PRO A 71 6.86 -0.88 7.12
CA PRO A 71 6.24 0.37 7.58
C PRO A 71 5.12 0.85 6.64
N VAL A 72 5.32 0.75 5.31
CA VAL A 72 4.29 1.14 4.34
C VAL A 72 3.02 0.31 4.54
N MET A 73 3.16 -0.99 4.75
CA MET A 73 1.99 -1.85 4.94
C MET A 73 1.21 -1.46 6.19
N ILE A 74 1.91 -1.23 7.31
CA ILE A 74 1.29 -0.80 8.57
C ILE A 74 0.55 0.54 8.38
N ILE A 75 1.21 1.53 7.78
CA ILE A 75 0.61 2.85 7.56
C ILE A 75 -0.62 2.74 6.65
N THR A 76 -0.52 1.98 5.56
CA THR A 76 -1.62 1.83 4.59
C THR A 76 -2.82 1.12 5.23
N VAL A 77 -2.61 0.09 6.04
CA VAL A 77 -3.67 -0.58 6.81
C VAL A 77 -4.35 0.39 7.78
N ILE A 78 -3.58 1.17 8.54
CA ILE A 78 -4.12 2.15 9.49
C ILE A 78 -4.99 3.19 8.76
N ILE A 79 -4.51 3.73 7.65
CA ILE A 79 -5.26 4.69 6.83
C ILE A 79 -6.56 4.05 6.32
N CYS A 80 -6.51 2.80 5.82
CA CYS A 80 -7.67 2.06 5.36
C CYS A 80 -8.74 1.92 6.44
N VAL A 81 -8.33 1.52 7.65
CA VAL A 81 -9.25 1.33 8.78
C VAL A 81 -9.85 2.65 9.26
N ILE A 82 -9.05 3.73 9.35
CA ILE A 82 -9.54 5.05 9.74
C ILE A 82 -10.52 5.59 8.71
N ALA A 83 -10.19 5.51 7.42
CA ALA A 83 -11.05 6.01 6.35
C ALA A 83 -12.41 5.29 6.34
N ASP A 84 -12.44 3.98 6.59
CA ASP A 84 -13.70 3.23 6.68
C ASP A 84 -14.51 3.63 7.91
N LYS A 85 -13.85 3.85 9.04
CA LYS A 85 -14.50 4.28 10.28
C LYS A 85 -15.07 5.69 10.19
N VAL A 86 -14.47 6.59 9.41
CA VAL A 86 -14.97 7.95 9.15
C VAL A 86 -16.16 7.94 8.17
N ARG A 87 -16.23 6.94 7.29
CA ARG A 87 -17.29 6.79 6.30
C ARG A 87 -18.60 6.22 6.90
N LYS A 88 -18.50 5.44 7.98
CA LYS A 88 -19.64 4.94 8.77
C LYS A 88 -20.13 5.98 9.76
#